data_AF-A0A818T5A2-F1
#
_entry.id   AF-A0A818T5A2-F1
#
_cell.length_a   1.000
_cell.length_b   1.000
_cell.length_c   1.000
_cell.angle_alpha   90.00
_cell.angle_beta   90.00
_cell.angle_gamma   90.00
#
_symmetry.space_group_name_H-M   'P 1'
#
loop_
_entity.id
_entity.type
_entity.pdbx_description
1 polymer ?
#
loop_
_entity_poly.entity_id
_entity_poly.type
_entity_poly.pdbx_seq_one_letter_code
_entity_poly.pdbx_strand_id
1 'polypeptide(L)'
;MQDCLDNQIQTVLYIPYFDGDYWPIMIENYIEKLDQEDRRKQEVEDLDDPIESEHPAFFVIRFHNEIPSHPAVNDINDLIECDLMDTGNVFLSFACDKNYEFSSLRRAKFSTMGLLYELHTSTTEKFIYSCNTCRQQCDIRYHCTICEDFDLCEKCYNMKPKHEHNMERPIS
;
A
#
# COMPACT_ATOMS: atom_id res chain seq x y z
N MET A 1 18.99 -20.51 7.34
CA MET A 1 19.94 -20.22 8.44
C MET A 1 21.40 -20.29 8.02
N GLN A 2 21.74 -20.78 6.81
CA GLN A 2 23.14 -20.83 6.33
C GLN A 2 23.82 -19.46 6.34
N ASP A 3 23.15 -18.40 5.91
CA ASP A 3 23.71 -17.04 5.93
C ASP A 3 24.08 -16.57 7.35
N CYS A 4 23.29 -16.92 8.38
CA CYS A 4 23.65 -16.62 9.77
C CYS A 4 24.93 -17.35 10.19
N LEU A 5 25.11 -18.60 9.75
CA LEU A 5 26.34 -19.38 10.02
C LEU A 5 27.54 -18.76 9.30
N ASP A 6 27.37 -18.41 8.02
CA ASP A 6 28.40 -17.84 7.17
C ASP A 6 28.89 -16.48 7.72
N ASN A 7 27.99 -15.68 8.29
CA ASN A 7 28.30 -14.38 8.89
C ASN A 7 28.48 -14.43 10.43
N GLN A 8 28.57 -15.63 11.02
CA GLN A 8 28.76 -15.84 12.46
C GLN A 8 27.76 -15.11 13.36
N ILE A 9 26.51 -14.98 12.89
CA ILE A 9 25.42 -14.38 13.66
C ILE A 9 24.97 -15.39 14.72
N GLN A 10 25.26 -15.06 15.99
CA GLN A 10 24.92 -15.88 17.15
C GLN A 10 23.78 -15.30 17.98
N THR A 11 23.38 -14.05 17.72
CA THR A 11 22.36 -13.35 18.51
C THR A 11 21.20 -12.96 17.61
N VAL A 12 19.99 -13.23 18.13
CA VAL A 12 18.72 -12.93 17.46
C VAL A 12 18.54 -11.44 17.15
N LEU A 13 19.18 -10.55 17.90
CA LEU A 13 19.16 -9.10 17.67
C LEU A 13 19.75 -8.66 16.32
N TYR A 14 20.54 -9.52 15.66
CA TYR A 14 21.11 -9.24 14.34
C TYR A 14 20.27 -9.84 13.20
N ILE A 15 19.18 -10.55 13.52
CA ILE A 15 18.23 -11.01 12.51
C ILE A 15 17.35 -9.81 12.13
N PRO A 16 17.22 -9.46 10.84
CA PRO A 16 16.34 -8.39 10.39
C PRO A 16 14.89 -8.61 10.83
N TYR A 17 14.26 -7.55 11.33
CA TYR A 17 12.86 -7.56 11.71
C TYR A 17 12.02 -6.97 10.57
N PHE A 18 11.15 -7.76 9.97
CA PHE A 18 10.19 -7.32 8.96
C PHE A 18 8.75 -7.53 9.47
N ASP A 19 7.87 -6.59 9.14
CA ASP A 19 6.47 -6.69 9.53
C ASP A 19 5.78 -7.86 8.81
N GLY A 20 4.99 -8.64 9.55
CA GLY A 20 4.32 -9.85 9.06
C GLY A 20 5.24 -11.04 8.74
N ASP A 21 6.53 -10.99 9.10
CA ASP A 21 7.48 -12.08 8.84
C ASP A 21 7.40 -13.20 9.89
N TYR A 22 7.95 -14.36 9.53
CA TYR A 22 7.99 -15.55 10.38
C TYR A 22 8.91 -15.38 11.59
N TRP A 23 10.06 -14.69 11.45
CA TRP A 23 11.09 -14.64 12.49
C TRP A 23 10.60 -13.98 13.79
N PRO A 24 9.98 -12.79 13.79
CA PRO A 24 9.44 -12.18 15.00
C PRO A 24 8.52 -13.11 15.79
N ILE A 25 7.55 -13.72 15.10
CA ILE A 25 6.58 -14.65 15.68
C ILE A 25 7.29 -15.87 16.28
N MET A 26 8.26 -16.44 15.55
CA MET A 26 9.03 -17.60 16.03
C MET A 26 9.82 -17.25 17.30
N ILE A 27 10.50 -16.10 17.30
CA ILE A 27 11.30 -15.61 18.43
C ILE A 27 10.41 -15.38 19.65
N GLU A 28 9.26 -14.73 19.50
CA GLU A 28 8.28 -14.51 20.57
C GLU A 28 7.82 -15.84 21.17
N ASN A 29 7.42 -16.80 20.32
CA ASN A 29 7.05 -18.14 20.76
C ASN A 29 8.19 -18.86 21.51
N TYR A 30 9.43 -18.66 21.08
CA TYR A 30 10.58 -19.28 21.74
C TYR A 30 10.88 -18.63 23.09
N ILE A 31 10.75 -17.31 23.21
CA ILE A 31 10.86 -16.57 24.48
C ILE A 31 9.77 -17.05 25.45
N GLU A 32 8.52 -17.18 24.99
CA GLU A 32 7.42 -17.70 25.81
C GLU A 32 7.68 -19.12 26.29
N LYS A 33 8.24 -19.98 25.42
CA LYS A 33 8.64 -21.35 25.79
C LYS A 33 9.74 -21.35 26.83
N LEU A 34 10.76 -20.51 26.69
CA LEU A 34 11.84 -20.40 27.69
C LEU A 34 11.31 -19.93 29.04
N ASP A 35 10.42 -18.93 29.07
CA ASP A 35 9.77 -18.46 30.30
C ASP A 35 8.90 -19.55 30.95
N GLN A 36 8.26 -20.40 30.13
CA GLN A 36 7.49 -21.55 30.60
C GLN A 36 8.39 -22.69 31.08
N GLU A 37 9.50 -22.96 30.40
CA GLU A 37 10.50 -23.96 30.78
C GLU A 37 11.19 -23.60 32.08
N ASP A 38 11.52 -22.34 32.34
CA ASP A 38 12.10 -21.93 33.62
C ASP A 38 11.09 -22.09 34.78
N ARG A 39 9.78 -22.06 34.49
CA ARG A 39 8.72 -22.45 35.44
C ARG A 39 8.51 -23.96 35.54
N ARG A 40 8.67 -24.73 34.45
CA ARG A 40 8.49 -26.19 34.39
C ARG A 40 9.72 -27.00 34.80
N LYS A 41 10.94 -26.44 34.73
CA LYS A 41 12.19 -27.03 35.27
C LYS A 41 12.13 -27.22 36.79
N GLN A 42 11.12 -26.67 37.47
CA GLN A 42 10.79 -27.03 38.84
C GLN A 42 9.93 -28.30 38.99
N GLU A 43 9.32 -28.84 37.93
CA GLU A 43 8.34 -29.93 38.04
C GLU A 43 8.46 -31.11 37.06
N VAL A 44 9.10 -31.02 35.89
CA VAL A 44 9.07 -32.14 34.90
C VAL A 44 10.41 -32.32 34.20
N GLU A 45 11.17 -33.34 34.64
CA GLU A 45 12.46 -33.77 34.08
C GLU A 45 12.30 -34.86 32.99
N ASP A 46 11.07 -35.25 32.64
CA ASP A 46 10.82 -36.33 31.69
C ASP A 46 9.82 -35.92 30.61
N LEU A 47 10.22 -36.22 29.36
CA LEU A 47 9.47 -36.17 28.09
C LEU A 47 9.52 -34.83 27.34
N ASP A 48 10.19 -34.81 26.19
CA ASP A 48 9.48 -34.70 24.91
C ASP A 48 10.41 -34.86 23.70
N ASP A 49 9.96 -35.66 22.73
CA ASP A 49 10.54 -35.79 21.39
C ASP A 49 10.29 -34.50 20.57
N PRO A 50 11.19 -34.06 19.67
CA PRO A 50 10.97 -32.88 18.86
C PRO A 50 10.01 -33.16 17.70
N ILE A 51 8.90 -32.42 17.65
CA ILE A 51 8.09 -32.29 16.44
C ILE A 51 8.90 -31.48 15.42
N GLU A 52 9.39 -32.15 14.39
CA GLU A 52 10.11 -31.53 13.27
C GLU A 52 9.10 -30.72 12.42
N SER A 53 9.02 -29.41 12.65
CA SER A 53 8.21 -28.53 11.80
C SER A 53 9.00 -28.18 10.54
N GLU A 54 8.44 -28.44 9.36
CA GLU A 54 8.97 -27.92 8.10
C GLU A 54 9.07 -26.39 8.20
N HIS A 55 10.29 -25.87 8.35
CA HIS A 55 10.52 -24.44 8.35
C HIS A 55 10.37 -23.89 6.93
N PRO A 56 9.68 -22.74 6.76
CA PRO A 56 9.60 -22.09 5.46
C PRO A 56 10.98 -21.74 4.90
N ALA A 57 11.10 -21.69 3.57
CA ALA A 57 12.35 -21.35 2.91
C ALA A 57 12.62 -19.84 3.00
N PHE A 58 13.82 -19.46 3.47
CA PHE A 58 14.28 -18.08 3.53
C PHE A 58 15.47 -17.87 2.61
N PHE A 59 15.47 -16.75 1.89
CA PHE A 59 16.54 -16.37 0.98
C PHE A 59 17.15 -15.06 1.42
N VAL A 60 18.48 -15.01 1.53
CA VAL A 60 19.23 -13.78 1.76
C VAL A 60 19.88 -13.39 0.44
N ILE A 61 19.54 -12.21 -0.07
CA ILE A 61 20.05 -11.69 -1.35
C ILE A 61 20.99 -10.52 -1.06
N ARG A 62 22.26 -10.68 -1.41
CA ARG A 62 23.28 -9.64 -1.26
C ARG A 62 23.42 -8.85 -2.57
N PHE A 63 22.92 -7.61 -2.59
CA PHE A 63 23.02 -6.73 -3.76
C PHE A 63 24.38 -6.05 -3.92
N HIS A 64 25.08 -5.79 -2.80
CA HIS A 64 26.39 -5.17 -2.78
C HIS A 64 27.33 -5.99 -1.89
N ASN A 65 28.60 -6.07 -2.28
CA ASN A 65 29.63 -6.57 -1.37
C ASN A 65 29.88 -5.56 -0.25
N GLU A 66 30.62 -5.96 0.79
CA GLU A 66 30.94 -5.09 1.93
C GLU A 66 31.81 -3.91 1.47
N ILE A 67 31.16 -2.78 1.18
CA ILE A 67 31.82 -1.51 0.87
C ILE A 67 31.73 -0.66 2.14
N PRO A 68 32.84 -0.02 2.58
CA PRO A 68 32.89 0.68 3.86
C PRO A 68 31.97 1.92 3.97
N SER A 69 31.42 2.41 2.85
CA SER A 69 30.48 3.52 2.85
C SER A 69 29.60 3.48 1.61
N HIS A 70 28.29 3.62 1.84
CA HIS A 70 27.29 3.81 0.80
C HIS A 70 26.74 5.25 0.87
N PRO A 71 26.41 5.88 -0.28
CA PRO A 71 25.66 7.11 -0.26
C PRO A 71 24.29 6.88 0.40
N ALA A 72 23.71 7.93 0.98
CA ALA A 72 22.35 7.87 1.50
C ALA A 72 21.39 7.45 0.37
N VAL A 73 20.48 6.52 0.68
CA VAL A 73 19.40 6.16 -0.25
C VAL A 73 18.54 7.38 -0.48
N ASN A 74 18.40 7.80 -1.73
CA ASN A 74 17.56 8.92 -2.13
C ASN A 74 16.54 8.44 -3.15
N ASP A 75 15.32 8.17 -2.68
CA ASP A 75 14.22 7.87 -3.58
C ASP A 75 13.75 9.18 -4.24
N ILE A 76 13.76 9.19 -5.57
CA ILE A 76 13.37 10.35 -6.38
C ILE A 76 11.87 10.36 -6.71
N ASN A 77 11.16 9.29 -6.36
CA ASN A 77 9.75 9.17 -6.62
C ASN A 77 8.94 9.78 -5.48
N ASP A 78 7.87 10.47 -5.84
CA ASP A 78 6.90 10.95 -4.87
C ASP A 78 6.13 9.76 -4.25
N LEU A 79 5.68 9.95 -3.02
CA LEU A 79 4.79 9.00 -2.38
C LEU A 79 3.47 8.94 -3.16
N ILE A 80 3.06 7.73 -3.55
CA ILE A 80 1.77 7.48 -4.17
C ILE A 80 0.80 7.02 -3.09
N GLU A 81 -0.13 7.89 -2.71
CA GLU A 81 -1.22 7.53 -1.80
C GLU A 81 -2.30 6.77 -2.57
N CYS A 82 -2.54 5.51 -2.19
CA CYS A 82 -3.57 4.67 -2.78
C CYS A 82 -4.09 3.65 -1.76
N ASP A 83 -5.18 3.98 -1.07
CA ASP A 83 -5.78 3.13 -0.04
C ASP A 83 -6.08 1.70 -0.55
N LEU A 84 -6.52 1.60 -1.80
CA LEU A 84 -6.81 0.32 -2.44
C LEU A 84 -5.57 -0.61 -2.53
N MET A 85 -4.38 -0.02 -2.69
CA MET A 85 -3.11 -0.73 -2.91
C MET A 85 -2.15 -0.65 -1.72
N ASP A 86 -2.64 -0.20 -0.56
CA ASP A 86 -1.84 -0.07 0.66
C ASP A 86 -1.35 -1.44 1.17
N THR A 87 -2.24 -2.44 1.20
CA THR A 87 -1.87 -3.82 1.54
C THR A 87 -2.55 -4.83 0.64
N GLY A 88 -1.94 -6.01 0.52
CA GLY A 88 -2.53 -7.13 -0.22
C GLY A 88 -3.92 -7.54 0.29
N ASN A 89 -4.17 -7.39 1.60
CA ASN A 89 -5.47 -7.71 2.20
C ASN A 89 -6.57 -6.73 1.74
N VAL A 90 -6.27 -5.44 1.63
CA VAL A 90 -7.23 -4.43 1.15
C VAL A 90 -7.61 -4.73 -0.29
N PHE A 91 -6.62 -4.97 -1.15
CA PHE A 91 -6.84 -5.38 -2.54
C PHE A 91 -7.67 -6.66 -2.65
N LEU A 92 -7.34 -7.71 -1.87
CA LEU A 92 -8.05 -8.98 -1.90
C LEU A 92 -9.51 -8.85 -1.41
N SER A 93 -9.75 -8.09 -0.34
CA SER A 93 -11.10 -7.80 0.14
C SER A 93 -11.92 -7.11 -0.95
N PHE A 94 -11.35 -6.06 -1.54
CA PHE A 94 -11.98 -5.32 -2.65
C PHE A 94 -12.30 -6.24 -3.85
N ALA A 95 -11.34 -7.08 -4.26
CA ALA A 95 -11.53 -7.99 -5.37
C ALA A 95 -12.61 -9.04 -5.07
N CYS A 96 -12.65 -9.57 -3.85
CA CYS A 96 -13.70 -10.48 -3.39
C CYS A 96 -15.08 -9.81 -3.43
N ASP A 97 -15.21 -8.61 -2.88
CA ASP A 97 -16.47 -7.85 -2.83
C ASP A 97 -17.01 -7.54 -4.24
N LYS A 98 -16.11 -7.23 -5.18
CA LYS A 98 -16.44 -6.93 -6.58
C LYS A 98 -16.50 -8.16 -7.49
N ASN A 99 -16.29 -9.36 -6.96
CA ASN A 99 -16.18 -10.62 -7.72
C ASN A 99 -15.14 -10.56 -8.85
N TYR A 100 -14.02 -9.88 -8.61
CA TYR A 100 -12.88 -9.80 -9.51
C TYR A 100 -12.03 -11.06 -9.39
N GLU A 101 -12.16 -11.92 -10.39
CA GLU A 101 -11.43 -13.18 -10.44
C GLU A 101 -10.26 -13.15 -11.42
N PHE A 102 -9.21 -13.90 -11.08
CA PHE A 102 -8.04 -14.14 -11.92
C PHE A 102 -7.91 -15.61 -12.35
N SER A 103 -9.03 -16.32 -12.41
CA SER A 103 -9.11 -17.77 -12.68
C SER A 103 -9.06 -18.15 -14.17
N SER A 104 -9.22 -17.19 -15.08
CA SER A 104 -9.08 -17.40 -16.53
C SER A 104 -8.66 -16.11 -17.23
N LEU A 105 -8.12 -16.20 -18.44
CA LEU A 105 -7.70 -15.00 -19.20
C LEU A 105 -8.84 -13.99 -19.38
N ARG A 106 -10.07 -14.46 -19.65
CA ARG A 106 -11.23 -13.57 -19.83
C ARG A 106 -11.58 -12.87 -18.53
N ARG A 107 -11.60 -13.59 -17.41
CA ARG A 107 -11.91 -13.04 -16.08
C ARG A 107 -10.81 -12.09 -15.63
N ALA A 108 -9.54 -12.47 -15.76
CA ALA A 108 -8.39 -11.62 -15.46
C ALA A 108 -8.43 -10.30 -16.25
N LYS A 109 -8.71 -10.32 -17.57
CA LYS A 109 -8.84 -9.09 -18.37
C LYS A 109 -9.94 -8.17 -17.85
N PHE A 110 -11.10 -8.73 -17.50
CA PHE A 110 -12.21 -7.95 -16.95
C PHE A 110 -11.85 -7.35 -15.59
N SER A 111 -11.30 -8.16 -14.68
CA SER A 111 -10.85 -7.75 -13.35
C SER A 111 -9.76 -6.68 -13.43
N THR A 112 -8.75 -6.85 -14.29
CA THR A 112 -7.70 -5.84 -14.52
C THR A 112 -8.28 -4.54 -15.07
N MET A 113 -9.23 -4.60 -16.01
CA MET A 113 -9.88 -3.39 -16.53
C MET A 113 -10.67 -2.66 -15.44
N GLY A 114 -11.42 -3.40 -14.61
CA GLY A 114 -12.14 -2.84 -13.46
C GLY A 114 -11.20 -2.20 -12.44
N LEU A 115 -10.10 -2.87 -12.10
CA LEU A 115 -9.07 -2.33 -11.22
C LEU A 115 -8.42 -1.07 -11.77
N LEU A 116 -8.07 -1.05 -13.07
CA LEU A 116 -7.52 0.16 -13.70
C LEU A 116 -8.50 1.32 -13.62
N TYR A 117 -9.79 1.07 -13.86
CA TYR A 117 -10.82 2.09 -13.69
C TYR A 117 -10.84 2.63 -12.27
N GLU A 118 -10.90 1.75 -11.27
CA GLU A 118 -11.00 2.12 -9.85
C GLU A 118 -9.74 2.87 -9.38
N LEU A 119 -8.55 2.47 -9.80
CA LEU A 119 -7.30 3.18 -9.55
C LEU A 119 -7.32 4.59 -10.17
N HIS A 120 -7.76 4.69 -11.42
CA HIS A 120 -7.83 5.98 -12.09
C HIS A 120 -8.87 6.90 -11.45
N THR A 121 -10.06 6.40 -11.10
CA THR A 121 -11.13 7.23 -10.54
C THR A 121 -10.89 7.59 -9.09
N SER A 122 -10.42 6.66 -8.26
CA SER A 122 -10.10 6.96 -6.84
C SER A 122 -9.01 8.02 -6.72
N THR A 123 -8.02 8.00 -7.62
CA THR A 123 -6.99 9.05 -7.69
C THR A 123 -7.51 10.37 -8.31
N THR A 124 -8.62 10.30 -9.08
CA THR A 124 -9.20 11.43 -9.83
C THR A 124 -10.53 11.93 -9.25
N GLU A 125 -10.92 11.57 -8.01
CA GLU A 125 -12.13 12.12 -7.35
C GLU A 125 -12.10 13.66 -7.12
N LYS A 126 -11.07 14.34 -7.60
CA LYS A 126 -11.20 15.74 -8.02
C LYS A 126 -11.96 15.78 -9.35
N PHE A 127 -13.29 15.91 -9.30
CA PHE A 127 -14.12 16.14 -10.49
C PHE A 127 -13.50 17.23 -11.37
N ILE A 128 -12.91 16.84 -12.49
CA ILE A 128 -12.24 17.79 -13.38
C ILE A 128 -13.31 18.42 -14.27
N TYR A 129 -13.68 19.65 -13.96
CA TYR A 129 -14.67 20.41 -14.74
C TYR A 129 -14.01 21.07 -15.96
N SER A 130 -14.78 21.29 -17.03
CA SER A 130 -14.31 22.01 -18.21
C SER A 130 -14.90 23.41 -18.23
N CYS A 131 -14.05 24.44 -18.32
CA CYS A 131 -14.53 25.81 -18.42
C CYS A 131 -15.13 26.10 -19.81
N ASN A 132 -16.38 26.56 -19.88
CA ASN A 132 -17.07 26.86 -21.15
C ASN A 132 -16.46 28.04 -21.92
N THR A 133 -15.60 28.86 -21.30
CA THR A 133 -14.88 29.97 -21.96
C THR A 133 -13.53 29.55 -22.52
N CYS A 134 -12.61 29.05 -21.68
CA CYS A 134 -11.25 28.72 -22.12
C CYS A 134 -11.05 27.25 -22.52
N ARG A 135 -12.06 26.39 -22.28
CA ARG A 135 -12.04 24.93 -22.51
C ARG A 135 -10.94 24.19 -21.74
N GLN A 136 -10.33 24.84 -20.76
CA GLN A 136 -9.35 24.19 -19.88
C GLN A 136 -10.07 23.47 -18.75
N GLN A 137 -9.47 22.35 -18.37
CA GLN A 137 -9.84 21.58 -17.20
C GLN A 137 -9.47 22.35 -15.92
N CYS A 138 -10.37 22.36 -14.93
CA CYS A 138 -10.18 23.09 -13.68
C CYS A 138 -10.77 22.37 -12.46
N ASP A 139 -10.05 22.46 -11.36
CA ASP A 139 -10.42 21.91 -10.04
C ASP A 139 -11.50 22.78 -9.35
N ILE A 140 -11.43 24.10 -9.56
CA ILE A 140 -12.39 25.07 -9.00
C ILE A 140 -13.44 25.44 -10.05
N ARG A 141 -14.70 25.13 -9.78
CA ARG A 141 -15.88 25.40 -10.63
C ARG A 141 -16.73 26.54 -10.08
N TYR A 142 -17.01 27.52 -10.92
CA TYR A 142 -18.14 28.45 -10.75
C TYR A 142 -19.24 28.01 -11.71
N HIS A 143 -20.43 27.69 -11.20
CA HIS A 143 -21.57 27.19 -11.97
C HIS A 143 -22.68 28.24 -12.08
N CYS A 144 -23.23 28.42 -13.27
CA CYS A 144 -24.41 29.26 -13.48
C CYS A 144 -25.67 28.42 -13.30
N THR A 145 -26.53 28.79 -12.36
CA THR A 145 -27.80 28.09 -12.09
C THR A 145 -28.92 28.43 -13.09
N ILE A 146 -28.69 29.41 -13.97
CA ILE A 146 -29.66 29.88 -14.97
C ILE A 146 -29.37 29.31 -16.36
N CYS A 147 -28.09 29.25 -16.75
CA CYS A 147 -27.68 28.69 -18.03
C CYS A 147 -27.54 27.17 -17.92
N GLU A 148 -27.94 26.47 -18.98
CA GLU A 148 -27.75 25.02 -19.06
C GLU A 148 -26.25 24.69 -19.17
N ASP A 149 -25.74 23.96 -18.18
CA ASP A 149 -24.39 23.39 -18.15
C ASP A 149 -23.26 24.40 -18.43
N PHE A 150 -23.34 25.57 -17.80
CA PHE A 150 -22.37 26.65 -17.96
C PHE A 150 -21.48 26.84 -16.74
N ASP A 151 -20.20 26.53 -16.91
CA ASP A 151 -19.16 26.53 -15.88
C ASP A 151 -17.95 27.37 -16.26
N LEU A 152 -17.42 28.09 -15.28
CA LEU A 152 -16.20 28.87 -15.43
C LEU A 152 -15.14 28.42 -14.42
N CYS A 153 -13.89 28.36 -14.88
CA CYS A 153 -12.75 28.32 -13.97
C CYS A 153 -12.59 29.67 -13.28
N GLU A 154 -11.88 29.70 -12.14
CA GLU A 154 -11.65 30.92 -11.36
C GLU A 154 -11.05 32.07 -12.18
N LYS A 155 -10.16 31.78 -13.13
CA LYS A 155 -9.58 32.80 -14.02
C LYS A 155 -10.64 33.46 -14.90
N CYS A 156 -11.50 32.66 -15.54
CA CYS A 156 -12.54 33.18 -16.42
C CYS A 156 -13.66 33.88 -15.65
N TYR A 157 -14.00 33.41 -14.44
CA TYR A 157 -14.96 34.08 -13.57
C TYR A 157 -14.53 35.51 -13.19
N ASN A 158 -13.23 35.71 -12.97
CA ASN A 158 -12.67 37.02 -12.58
C ASN A 158 -12.36 37.94 -13.78
N MET A 159 -12.45 37.43 -15.02
CA MET A 159 -12.18 38.22 -16.22
C MET A 159 -13.36 39.12 -16.59
N LYS A 160 -13.09 40.26 -17.23
CA LYS A 160 -14.13 41.13 -17.83
C LYS A 160 -14.22 40.89 -19.36
N PRO A 161 -15.41 40.94 -19.96
CA PRO A 161 -16.72 41.10 -19.31
C PRO A 161 -17.10 39.85 -18.49
N LYS A 162 -17.80 40.07 -17.37
CA LYS A 162 -18.30 38.97 -16.54
C LYS A 162 -19.47 38.29 -17.25
N HIS A 163 -19.68 37.01 -16.94
CA HIS A 163 -20.92 36.34 -17.29
C HIS A 163 -22.12 37.09 -16.69
N GLU A 164 -23.21 37.18 -17.45
CA GLU A 164 -24.35 38.06 -17.13
C GLU A 164 -25.13 37.60 -15.88
N HIS A 165 -25.11 36.31 -15.58
CA HIS A 165 -25.75 35.73 -14.40
C HIS A 165 -24.79 35.58 -13.22
N ASN A 166 -25.34 35.65 -12.01
CA ASN A 166 -24.62 35.26 -10.81
C ASN A 166 -24.29 33.77 -10.87
N MET A 167 -23.04 33.44 -10.52
CA MET A 167 -22.55 32.08 -10.50
C MET A 167 -22.25 31.66 -9.06
N GLU A 168 -22.64 30.44 -8.73
CA GLU A 168 -22.37 29.83 -7.42
C GLU A 168 -21.06 29.06 -7.48
N ARG A 169 -20.29 29.11 -6.40
CA ARG A 169 -19.17 28.20 -6.19
C ARG A 169 -19.67 27.08 -5.29
N PRO A 170 -19.90 25.86 -5.81
CA PRO A 170 -20.22 24.74 -4.96
C PRO A 170 -19.10 24.57 -3.95
N ILE A 171 -19.46 24.48 -2.67
CA ILE A 171 -18.53 24.07 -1.63
C ILE A 171 -18.44 22.55 -1.75
N SER A 172 -17.24 22.06 -2.07
CA SER A 172 -16.90 20.63 -2.05
C SER A 172 -17.11 20.04 -0.67
#